data_AF-A0A0B7JKX7-F1
#
_entry.id   AF-A0A0B7JKX7-F1
#
_cell.length_a   1.000
_cell.length_b   1.000
_cell.length_c   1.000
_cell.angle_alpha   90.00
_cell.angle_beta   90.00
_cell.angle_gamma   90.00
#
_symmetry.space_group_name_H-M   'P 1'
#
loop_
_entity.id
_entity.type
_entity.pdbx_description
1 polymer ?
#
loop_
_entity_poly.entity_id
_entity_poly.type
_entity_poly.pdbx_seq_one_letter_code
_entity_poly.pdbx_strand_id
1 'polypeptide(L)'
;MKTHTFVAAALLLSGCDVTTETRQPPTVKDIEMCQQRIAVKTNYAVTAMSDNSLDNKSKDNRGWVYVNYQKDNNRGYLKFRCNSSYVEVWAAGAAMWTGL
;
A
#
# COMPACT_ATOMS: atom_id res chain seq x y z
N MET A 1 49.40 -35.55 21.02
CA MET A 1 49.67 -34.23 20.39
C MET A 1 49.27 -34.34 18.92
N LYS A 2 48.37 -33.56 18.32
CA LYS A 2 47.64 -32.35 18.71
C LYS A 2 46.22 -32.45 18.14
N THR A 3 45.26 -32.03 18.98
CA THR A 3 43.88 -31.68 18.64
C THR A 3 43.86 -30.54 17.64
N HIS A 4 43.18 -30.73 16.50
CA HIS A 4 42.81 -29.61 15.64
C HIS A 4 41.42 -29.13 16.03
N THR A 5 41.48 -28.17 16.93
CA THR A 5 40.42 -27.33 17.47
C THR A 5 39.57 -26.73 16.36
N PHE A 6 38.26 -26.88 16.54
CA PHE A 6 37.18 -26.09 15.98
C PHE A 6 37.56 -24.63 15.74
N VAL A 7 37.47 -24.17 14.49
CA VAL A 7 37.15 -22.77 14.18
C VAL A 7 36.14 -22.76 13.04
N ALA A 8 34.97 -23.35 13.30
CA ALA A 8 33.77 -23.18 12.47
C ALA A 8 32.81 -22.15 13.09
N ALA A 9 33.36 -21.12 13.74
CA ALA A 9 32.62 -20.15 14.55
C ALA A 9 32.85 -18.69 14.11
N ALA A 10 32.94 -18.44 12.80
CA ALA A 10 33.04 -17.08 12.26
C ALA A 10 32.14 -16.79 11.04
N LEU A 11 31.21 -17.70 10.68
CA LEU A 11 30.27 -17.51 9.57
C LEU A 11 28.80 -17.28 10.02
N LEU A 12 28.57 -17.06 11.31
CA LEU A 12 27.21 -16.97 11.90
C LEU A 12 26.80 -15.57 12.38
N LEU A 13 27.41 -14.48 11.89
CA LEU A 13 27.07 -13.12 12.36
C LEU A 13 26.87 -12.06 11.27
N SER A 14 26.52 -12.45 10.06
CA SER A 14 25.90 -11.51 9.11
C SER A 14 24.62 -12.08 8.51
N GLY A 15 23.80 -12.69 9.37
CA GLY A 15 22.35 -12.59 9.20
C GLY A 15 21.96 -11.17 9.54
N CYS A 16 22.30 -10.20 8.67
CA CYS A 16 21.56 -8.96 8.65
C CYS A 16 20.13 -9.38 8.32
N ASP A 17 19.29 -9.39 9.34
CA ASP A 17 17.85 -9.41 9.19
C ASP A 17 17.49 -8.10 8.45
N VAL A 18 17.69 -8.08 7.14
CA VAL A 18 17.24 -7.00 6.24
C VAL A 18 15.76 -7.26 5.99
N THR A 19 14.97 -7.32 7.06
CA THR A 19 13.61 -6.84 7.04
C THR A 19 13.63 -5.36 7.37
N THR A 20 14.53 -4.59 6.76
CA THR A 20 14.29 -3.15 6.67
C THR A 20 13.06 -3.01 5.78
N GLU A 21 11.94 -2.62 6.38
CA GLU A 21 10.81 -2.05 5.64
C GLU A 21 11.34 -0.89 4.80
N THR A 22 11.76 -1.17 3.56
CA THR A 22 12.39 -0.20 2.65
C THR A 22 11.39 0.81 2.10
N ARG A 23 10.10 0.59 2.36
CA ARG A 23 9.03 1.37 1.76
C ARG A 23 8.60 2.47 2.73
N GLN A 24 8.76 3.70 2.29
CA GLN A 24 8.37 4.90 3.02
C GLN A 24 6.84 5.10 2.99
N PRO A 25 6.28 5.90 3.91
CA PRO A 25 4.91 6.41 3.77
C PRO A 25 4.73 7.11 2.42
N PRO A 26 3.52 7.06 1.85
CA PRO A 26 3.21 7.86 0.68
C PRO A 26 3.32 9.35 1.02
N THR A 27 3.91 10.11 0.10
CA THR A 27 3.99 11.57 0.18
C THR A 27 2.67 12.20 -0.29
N VAL A 28 2.51 13.51 -0.07
CA VAL A 28 1.38 14.29 -0.60
C VAL A 28 1.28 14.14 -2.13
N LYS A 29 2.43 14.18 -2.82
CA LYS A 29 2.50 14.00 -4.27
C LYS A 29 2.04 12.61 -4.71
N ASP A 30 2.38 11.56 -3.96
CA ASP A 30 1.92 10.20 -4.26
C ASP A 30 0.39 10.08 -4.14
N ILE A 31 -0.19 10.76 -3.15
CA ILE A 31 -1.64 10.84 -2.93
C ILE A 31 -2.33 11.56 -4.10
N GLU A 32 -1.84 12.74 -4.48
CA GLU A 32 -2.37 13.51 -5.62
C GLU A 32 -2.32 12.70 -6.93
N MET A 33 -1.19 12.02 -7.19
CA MET A 33 -1.06 11.15 -8.35
C MET A 33 -2.04 9.98 -8.32
N CYS A 34 -2.26 9.36 -7.15
CA CYS A 34 -3.25 8.29 -7.02
C CYS A 34 -4.67 8.80 -7.30
N GLN A 35 -5.04 9.95 -6.76
CA GLN A 35 -6.35 10.58 -7.02
C GLN A 35 -6.58 10.86 -8.51
N GLN A 36 -5.56 11.40 -9.21
CA GLN A 36 -5.64 11.61 -10.65
C GLN A 36 -5.81 10.30 -11.42
N ARG A 37 -5.07 9.25 -11.04
CA ARG A 37 -5.19 7.93 -11.67
C ARG A 37 -6.56 7.32 -11.44
N ILE A 38 -7.11 7.44 -10.23
CA ILE A 38 -8.48 6.98 -9.92
C ILE A 38 -9.46 7.73 -10.84
N ALA A 39 -9.42 9.07 -10.87
CA ALA A 39 -10.33 9.86 -11.71
C ALA A 39 -10.26 9.50 -13.22
N VAL A 40 -9.09 9.14 -13.74
CA VAL A 40 -8.92 8.72 -15.14
C VAL A 40 -9.34 7.26 -15.37
N LYS A 41 -9.11 6.36 -14.40
CA LYS A 41 -9.36 4.92 -14.55
C LYS A 41 -10.79 4.52 -14.18
N THR A 42 -11.44 5.29 -13.31
CA THR A 42 -12.84 5.07 -12.95
C THR A 42 -13.71 5.91 -13.86
N ASN A 43 -14.57 5.28 -14.66
CA ASN A 43 -15.57 5.98 -15.49
C ASN A 43 -16.71 6.62 -14.67
N TYR A 44 -16.49 6.85 -13.37
CA TYR A 44 -17.50 7.38 -12.46
C TYR A 44 -17.32 8.88 -12.28
N ALA A 45 -18.43 9.60 -12.18
CA ALA A 45 -18.40 10.98 -11.72
C ALA A 45 -17.93 11.02 -10.26
N VAL A 46 -16.82 11.72 -10.03
CA VAL A 46 -16.25 11.92 -8.70
C VAL A 46 -16.99 13.05 -8.00
N THR A 47 -17.62 12.79 -6.87
CA THR A 47 -18.24 13.84 -6.04
C THR A 47 -17.32 14.29 -4.92
N ALA A 48 -16.50 13.38 -4.36
CA ALA A 48 -15.43 13.72 -3.44
C ALA A 48 -14.29 12.68 -3.47
N MET A 49 -13.06 13.14 -3.23
CA MET A 49 -11.90 12.29 -2.94
C MET A 49 -11.12 12.86 -1.75
N SER A 50 -10.63 11.99 -0.87
CA SER A 50 -9.80 12.37 0.27
C SER A 50 -8.72 11.34 0.55
N ASP A 51 -7.65 11.74 1.23
CA ASP A 51 -6.64 10.79 1.68
C ASP A 51 -7.24 9.84 2.73
N ASN A 52 -6.83 8.58 2.71
CA ASN A 52 -7.08 7.70 3.84
C ASN A 52 -5.85 7.74 4.76
N SER A 53 -5.77 8.79 5.59
CA SER A 53 -4.60 9.07 6.44
C SER A 53 -4.24 7.89 7.35
N LEU A 54 -5.24 7.15 7.85
CA LEU A 54 -5.03 6.01 8.73
C LEU A 54 -4.33 4.86 7.98
N ASP A 55 -4.86 4.48 6.81
CA ASP A 55 -4.28 3.41 6.00
C ASP A 55 -2.91 3.82 5.42
N ASN A 56 -2.74 5.09 5.02
CA ASN A 56 -1.46 5.63 4.51
C ASN A 56 -0.36 5.70 5.57
N LYS A 57 -0.72 5.85 6.85
CA LYS A 57 0.26 5.87 7.97
C LYS A 57 0.62 4.47 8.45
N SER A 58 -0.20 3.46 8.17
CA SER A 58 0.04 2.08 8.58
C SER A 58 1.33 1.51 7.97
N LYS A 59 2.10 0.80 8.79
CA LYS A 59 3.35 0.13 8.36
C LYS A 59 3.08 -1.06 7.44
N ASP A 60 2.01 -1.81 7.72
CA ASP A 60 1.60 -2.97 6.91
C ASP A 60 1.18 -2.59 5.48
N ASN A 61 0.91 -1.30 5.25
CA ASN A 61 0.43 -0.73 4.00
C ASN A 61 1.52 -0.04 3.16
N ARG A 62 2.79 -0.09 3.59
CA ARG A 62 3.88 0.66 2.93
C ARG A 62 4.10 0.19 1.48
N GLY A 63 4.24 1.15 0.57
CA GLY A 63 4.32 0.92 -0.87
C GLY A 63 2.99 1.02 -1.61
N TRP A 64 1.90 1.26 -0.88
CA TRP A 64 0.59 1.57 -1.43
C TRP A 64 0.14 2.95 -0.99
N VAL A 65 -0.67 3.59 -1.83
CA VAL A 65 -1.34 4.86 -1.56
C VAL A 65 -2.83 4.58 -1.46
N TYR A 66 -3.46 4.90 -0.34
CA TYR A 66 -4.89 4.69 -0.09
C TYR A 66 -5.66 6.01 -0.16
N VAL A 67 -6.77 5.99 -0.91
CA VAL A 67 -7.65 7.14 -1.15
C VAL A 67 -9.09 6.72 -0.91
N ASN A 68 -9.84 7.57 -0.22
CA ASN A 68 -11.28 7.44 -0.09
C ASN A 68 -11.95 8.15 -1.28
N TYR A 69 -12.85 7.46 -1.96
CA TYR A 69 -13.55 7.90 -3.16
C TYR A 69 -15.06 7.86 -2.95
N GLN A 70 -15.74 9.00 -3.11
CA GLN A 70 -17.19 9.09 -3.07
C GLN A 70 -17.72 9.29 -4.49
N LYS A 71 -18.41 8.26 -4.98
CA LYS A 71 -19.23 8.33 -6.19
C LYS A 71 -20.45 9.22 -5.92
N ASP A 72 -20.93 9.87 -6.97
CA ASP A 72 -22.20 10.57 -6.92
C ASP A 72 -23.36 9.73 -6.37
N ASN A 73 -24.21 10.37 -5.56
CA ASN A 73 -25.37 9.78 -4.88
C ASN A 73 -25.07 8.59 -3.94
N ASN A 74 -23.79 8.32 -3.61
CA ASN A 74 -23.43 7.27 -2.66
C ASN A 74 -23.29 7.81 -1.23
N ARG A 75 -23.85 7.09 -0.25
CA ARG A 75 -23.83 7.48 1.18
C ARG A 75 -22.51 7.17 1.91
N GLY A 76 -21.47 6.75 1.19
CA GLY A 76 -20.18 6.38 1.79
C GLY A 76 -19.03 6.38 0.79
N TYR A 77 -17.81 6.27 1.33
CA TYR A 77 -16.59 6.20 0.54
C TYR A 77 -16.28 4.74 0.19
N LEU A 78 -15.98 4.52 -1.09
CA LEU A 78 -15.18 3.39 -1.52
C LEU A 78 -13.73 3.69 -1.18
N LYS A 79 -12.95 2.65 -0.90
CA LYS A 79 -11.53 2.79 -0.67
C LYS A 79 -10.78 2.23 -1.86
N PHE A 80 -9.89 3.04 -2.40
CA PHE A 80 -9.00 2.67 -3.49
C PHE A 80 -7.58 2.62 -2.97
N ARG A 81 -6.75 1.79 -3.62
CA ARG A 81 -5.32 1.84 -3.46
C ARG A 81 -4.60 1.93 -4.79
N CYS A 82 -3.50 2.68 -4.83
CA CYS A 82 -2.64 2.79 -6.00
C CYS A 82 -1.20 2.43 -5.65
N ASN A 83 -0.49 1.90 -6.64
CA ASN A 83 0.98 1.92 -6.68
C ASN A 83 1.44 2.41 -8.05
N SER A 84 2.74 2.29 -8.37
CA SER A 84 3.30 2.74 -9.65
C SER A 84 2.59 2.14 -10.88
N SER A 85 2.03 0.94 -10.77
CA SER A 85 1.48 0.16 -11.89
C SER A 85 -0.03 -0.07 -11.82
N TYR A 86 -0.63 -0.07 -10.62
CA TYR A 86 -2.00 -0.51 -10.40
C TYR A 86 -2.84 0.54 -9.70
N VAL A 87 -4.14 0.50 -10.00
CA VAL A 87 -5.22 1.13 -9.24
C VAL A 87 -6.25 0.04 -8.96
N GLU A 88 -6.53 -0.20 -7.69
CA GLU A 88 -7.40 -1.27 -7.23
C GLU A 88 -8.46 -0.72 -6.27
N VAL A 89 -9.68 -1.24 -6.36
CA VAL A 89 -10.68 -1.06 -5.31
C VAL A 89 -10.31 -1.98 -4.15
N TRP A 90 -10.14 -1.39 -2.97
CA TRP A 90 -9.97 -2.10 -1.71
C TRP A 90 -11.14 -1.80 -0.77
N ALA A 91 -12.27 -2.48 -0.96
CA ALA A 91 -13.37 -2.45 0.00
C ALA A 91 -13.21 -3.59 1.02
N ALA A 92 -13.21 -3.28 2.31
CA ALA A 92 -13.43 -4.28 3.34
C ALA A 92 -14.85 -4.83 3.12
N GLY A 93 -14.97 -6.01 2.51
CA GLY A 93 -16.25 -6.58 2.08
C GLY A 93 -16.56 -6.48 0.58
N ALA A 94 -15.56 -6.40 -0.30
CA ALA A 94 -15.70 -6.41 -1.77
C ALA A 94 -16.32 -7.69 -2.40
N ALA A 95 -17.15 -8.43 -1.66
CA ALA A 95 -18.18 -9.30 -2.24
C ALA A 95 -19.41 -8.50 -2.70
N MET A 96 -19.48 -7.19 -2.43
CA MET A 96 -20.53 -6.34 -2.95
C MET A 96 -19.93 -5.44 -4.03
N TRP A 97 -20.59 -5.37 -5.18
CA TRP A 97 -20.27 -4.58 -6.37
C TRP A 97 -19.37 -5.26 -7.43
N THR A 98 -19.84 -6.39 -7.96
CA THR A 98 -19.55 -6.84 -9.34
C THR A 98 -20.77 -6.59 -10.24
N GLY A 99 -20.54 -5.98 -11.42
CA GLY A 99 -21.47 -5.88 -12.57
C GLY A 99 -22.41 -4.66 -12.54
N LEU A 100 -22.59 -3.85 -13.58
CA LEU A 100 -22.22 -3.84 -15.01
C LEU A 100 -21.63 -2.48 -15.38
#